data_AF-A0A7I0J7R0-F1
#
_entry.id   AF-A0A7I0J7R0-F1
#
_cell.length_a   1.000
_cell.length_b   1.000
_cell.length_c   1.000
_cell.angle_alpha   90.00
_cell.angle_beta   90.00
_cell.angle_gamma   90.00
#
_symmetry.space_group_name_H-M   'P 1'
#
loop_
_entity.id
_entity.type
_entity.pdbx_description
1 polymer ?
#
loop_
_entity_poly.entity_id
_entity_poly.type
_entity_poly.pdbx_seq_one_letter_code
_entity_poly.pdbx_strand_id
1 'polypeptide(L)'
;EETRAAVDKAYVAQSGWAALTARERSDVLWRWHQLIIDHAGDLAAILTAEMGKPLAEAMSEVSHAAAYLQWYAEEANRVYGETISAPSTDRRMLVIKQPIGVVGTITPWNFPASMVAR
;
A
#
# COMPACT_ATOMS: atom_id res chain seq x y z
N GLU A 1 -19.92 -9.14 13.62
CA GLU A 1 -19.03 -8.72 14.74
C GLU A 1 -17.56 -8.62 14.31
N GLU A 2 -17.06 -9.58 13.50
CA GLU A 2 -15.68 -9.61 13.00
C GLU A 2 -15.22 -8.32 12.32
N THR A 3 -16.01 -7.75 11.39
CA THR A 3 -15.66 -6.51 10.69
C THR A 3 -15.44 -5.34 11.65
N ARG A 4 -16.27 -5.22 12.69
CA ARG A 4 -16.13 -4.16 13.69
C ARG A 4 -14.83 -4.33 14.47
N ALA A 5 -14.53 -5.56 14.91
CA ALA A 5 -13.30 -5.87 15.61
C ALA A 5 -12.05 -5.61 14.73
N ALA A 6 -12.12 -5.85 13.42
CA ALA A 6 -11.04 -5.53 12.50
C ALA A 6 -10.82 -4.00 12.37
N VAL A 7 -11.90 -3.22 12.27
CA VAL A 7 -11.84 -1.75 12.24
C VAL A 7 -11.25 -1.21 13.55
N ASP A 8 -11.65 -1.73 14.70
CA ASP A 8 -11.14 -1.29 16.01
C ASP A 8 -9.63 -1.56 16.14
N LYS A 9 -9.16 -2.72 15.68
CA LYS A 9 -7.72 -3.06 15.63
C LYS A 9 -6.95 -2.11 14.70
N ALA A 10 -7.50 -1.85 13.51
CA ALA A 10 -6.88 -0.92 12.57
C ALA A 10 -6.78 0.49 13.15
N TYR A 11 -7.81 0.95 13.86
CA TYR A 11 -7.82 2.26 14.53
C TYR A 11 -6.71 2.38 15.59
N VAL A 12 -6.53 1.35 16.41
CA VAL A 12 -5.45 1.32 17.42
C VAL A 12 -4.06 1.33 16.77
N ALA A 13 -3.85 0.54 15.71
CA ALA A 13 -2.57 0.42 15.04
C ALA A 13 -2.18 1.65 14.19
N GLN A 14 -3.17 2.40 13.70
CA GLN A 14 -2.96 3.49 12.74
C GLN A 14 -2.02 4.58 13.26
N SER A 15 -2.12 4.95 14.54
CA SER A 15 -1.28 5.99 15.13
C SER A 15 0.21 5.60 15.15
N GLY A 16 0.52 4.36 15.53
CA GLY A 16 1.88 3.82 15.50
C GLY A 16 2.45 3.76 14.08
N TRP A 17 1.66 3.31 13.11
CA TRP A 17 2.07 3.28 11.69
C TRP A 17 2.33 4.67 11.12
N ALA A 18 1.47 5.64 11.44
CA ALA A 18 1.61 7.03 10.98
C ALA A 18 2.83 7.73 11.60
N ALA A 19 3.23 7.35 12.81
CA ALA A 19 4.38 7.91 13.52
C ALA A 19 5.74 7.43 12.96
N LEU A 20 5.78 6.33 12.22
CA LEU A 20 6.99 5.89 11.52
C LEU A 20 7.48 6.96 10.54
N THR A 21 8.78 6.99 10.31
CA THR A 21 9.36 7.77 9.22
C THR A 21 8.91 7.23 7.86
N ALA A 22 9.01 8.09 6.83
CA ALA A 22 8.79 7.65 5.46
C ALA A 22 9.70 6.47 5.07
N ARG A 23 10.94 6.48 5.55
CA ARG A 23 11.92 5.43 5.26
C ARG A 23 11.55 4.10 5.89
N GLU A 24 11.15 4.09 7.17
CA GLU A 24 10.73 2.85 7.84
C GLU A 24 9.51 2.22 7.16
N ARG A 25 8.52 3.02 6.76
CA ARG A 25 7.38 2.51 5.98
C ARG A 25 7.80 1.98 4.62
N SER A 26 8.70 2.69 3.94
CA SER A 26 9.29 2.27 2.67
C SER A 26 9.96 0.90 2.79
N ASP A 27 10.79 0.70 3.82
CA ASP A 27 11.51 -0.54 4.05
C ASP A 27 10.56 -1.73 4.33
N VAL A 28 9.46 -1.50 5.06
CA VAL A 28 8.41 -2.52 5.26
C VAL A 28 7.75 -2.93 3.95
N LEU A 29 7.36 -1.96 3.11
CA LEU A 29 6.75 -2.24 1.81
C LEU A 29 7.73 -2.93 0.86
N TRP A 30 9.01 -2.54 0.88
CA TRP A 30 10.07 -3.19 0.11
C TRP A 30 10.28 -4.64 0.55
N ARG A 31 10.27 -4.89 1.87
CA ARG A 31 10.37 -6.27 2.39
C ARG A 31 9.18 -7.10 1.94
N TRP A 32 7.98 -6.54 1.92
CA TRP A 32 6.79 -7.23 1.44
C TRP A 32 6.87 -7.54 -0.05
N HIS A 33 7.29 -6.57 -0.88
CA HIS A 33 7.60 -6.82 -2.29
C HIS A 33 8.53 -8.02 -2.47
N GLN A 34 9.65 -8.05 -1.75
CA GLN A 34 10.62 -9.15 -1.86
C GLN A 34 9.99 -10.51 -1.49
N LEU A 35 9.20 -10.56 -0.43
CA LEU A 35 8.51 -11.79 -0.02
C LEU A 35 7.49 -12.26 -1.06
N ILE A 36 6.80 -11.35 -1.75
CA ILE A 36 5.90 -11.73 -2.85
C ILE A 36 6.69 -12.36 -4.00
N ILE A 37 7.85 -11.80 -4.36
CA ILE A 37 8.71 -12.36 -5.41
C ILE A 37 9.27 -13.72 -5.00
N ASP A 38 9.75 -13.87 -3.77
CA ASP A 38 10.31 -15.12 -3.24
C ASP A 38 9.27 -16.26 -3.25
N HIS A 39 7.98 -15.93 -3.10
CA HIS A 39 6.86 -16.87 -3.06
C HIS A 39 5.95 -16.79 -4.29
N ALA A 40 6.42 -16.23 -5.41
CA ALA A 40 5.56 -15.94 -6.56
C ALA A 40 4.88 -17.19 -7.15
N GLY A 41 5.60 -18.32 -7.18
CA GLY A 41 5.08 -19.59 -7.67
C GLY A 41 3.90 -20.12 -6.84
N ASP A 42 4.03 -20.09 -5.52
CA ASP A 42 2.99 -20.57 -4.60
C ASP A 42 1.75 -19.67 -4.68
N LEU A 43 1.96 -18.35 -4.69
CA LEU A 43 0.88 -17.37 -4.83
C LEU A 43 0.15 -17.51 -6.17
N ALA A 44 0.89 -17.73 -7.27
CA ALA A 44 0.29 -17.94 -8.57
C ALA A 44 -0.50 -19.26 -8.64
N ALA A 45 -0.01 -20.33 -8.01
CA ALA A 45 -0.74 -21.60 -7.91
C ALA A 45 -2.07 -21.42 -7.15
N ILE A 46 -2.08 -20.64 -6.07
CA ILE A 46 -3.31 -20.29 -5.33
C ILE A 46 -4.27 -19.51 -6.23
N LEU A 47 -3.80 -18.45 -6.90
CA LEU A 47 -4.62 -17.65 -7.82
C LEU A 47 -5.25 -18.49 -8.93
N THR A 48 -4.47 -19.39 -9.54
CA THR A 48 -4.96 -20.32 -10.57
C THR A 48 -6.02 -21.26 -9.99
N ALA A 49 -5.80 -21.80 -8.78
CA ALA A 49 -6.74 -22.72 -8.16
C ALA A 49 -8.08 -22.06 -7.79
N GLU A 50 -8.06 -20.81 -7.30
CA GLU A 50 -9.28 -20.13 -6.83
C GLU A 50 -10.05 -19.40 -7.94
N MET A 51 -9.33 -18.75 -8.88
CA MET A 51 -9.94 -17.92 -9.92
C MET A 51 -10.08 -18.67 -11.25
N GLY A 52 -9.14 -19.57 -11.55
CA GLY A 52 -9.14 -20.39 -12.76
C GLY A 52 -8.28 -19.87 -13.92
N LYS A 53 -7.56 -18.75 -13.76
CA LYS A 53 -6.66 -18.24 -14.80
C LYS A 53 -5.45 -19.17 -15.01
N PRO A 54 -4.91 -19.29 -16.23
CA PRO A 54 -3.69 -20.04 -16.48
C PRO A 54 -2.53 -19.59 -15.58
N LEU A 55 -1.66 -20.53 -15.19
CA LEU A 55 -0.55 -20.25 -14.26
C LEU A 55 0.37 -19.12 -14.76
N ALA A 56 0.60 -19.03 -16.08
CA ALA A 56 1.41 -17.96 -16.67
C ALA A 56 0.78 -16.56 -16.47
N GLU A 57 -0.54 -16.46 -16.56
CA GLU A 57 -1.26 -15.21 -16.29
C GLU A 57 -1.25 -14.88 -14.79
N ALA A 58 -1.42 -15.89 -13.93
CA ALA A 58 -1.30 -15.71 -12.48
C ALA A 58 0.10 -15.23 -12.06
N MET A 59 1.17 -15.82 -12.61
CA MET A 59 2.54 -15.37 -12.38
C MET A 59 2.75 -13.91 -12.77
N SER A 60 2.18 -13.50 -13.91
CA SER A 60 2.24 -12.12 -14.39
C SER A 60 1.49 -11.18 -13.45
N GLU A 61 0.32 -11.58 -12.95
CA GLU A 61 -0.43 -10.79 -11.97
C GLU A 61 0.32 -10.63 -10.64
N VAL A 62 0.87 -11.71 -10.09
CA VAL A 62 1.65 -11.66 -8.84
C VAL A 62 2.83 -10.71 -8.99
N SER A 63 3.53 -10.76 -10.13
CA SER A 63 4.62 -9.85 -10.45
C SER A 63 4.16 -8.39 -10.53
N HIS A 64 3.00 -8.13 -11.13
CA HIS A 64 2.40 -6.78 -11.15
C HIS A 64 2.00 -6.30 -9.75
N ALA A 65 1.41 -7.16 -8.91
CA ALA A 65 1.09 -6.83 -7.53
C ALA A 65 2.34 -6.45 -6.73
N ALA A 66 3.43 -7.22 -6.88
CA ALA A 66 4.72 -6.89 -6.29
C ALA A 66 5.26 -5.54 -6.79
N ALA A 67 5.11 -5.23 -8.07
CA ALA A 67 5.58 -3.96 -8.65
C ALA A 67 4.86 -2.74 -8.06
N TYR A 68 3.56 -2.83 -7.76
CA TYR A 68 2.83 -1.76 -7.06
C TYR A 68 3.45 -1.50 -5.68
N LEU A 69 3.75 -2.57 -4.93
CA LEU A 69 4.36 -2.48 -3.60
C LEU A 69 5.73 -1.82 -3.64
N GLN A 70 6.55 -2.18 -4.62
CA GLN A 70 7.84 -1.52 -4.85
C GLN A 70 7.65 -0.03 -5.16
N TRP A 71 6.74 0.31 -6.07
CA TRP A 71 6.48 1.70 -6.44
C TRP A 71 6.02 2.53 -5.24
N TYR A 72 5.06 2.03 -4.46
CA TYR A 72 4.58 2.74 -3.27
C TYR A 72 5.60 2.79 -2.14
N ALA A 73 6.49 1.80 -2.02
CA ALA A 73 7.63 1.87 -1.13
C ALA A 73 8.52 3.07 -1.48
N GLU A 74 8.78 3.28 -2.77
CA GLU A 74 9.56 4.41 -3.25
C GLU A 74 8.81 5.75 -3.03
N GLU A 75 7.53 5.81 -3.39
CA GLU A 75 6.69 7.01 -3.23
C GLU A 75 6.45 7.41 -1.77
N ALA A 76 6.55 6.48 -0.82
CA ALA A 76 6.46 6.81 0.60
C ALA A 76 7.47 7.89 1.03
N ASN A 77 8.63 7.98 0.34
CA ASN A 77 9.67 8.99 0.59
C ASN A 77 9.47 10.31 -0.18
N ARG A 78 8.43 10.41 -1.03
CA ARG A 78 8.20 11.54 -1.94
C ARG A 78 6.88 12.25 -1.68
N VAL A 79 6.35 12.13 -0.47
CA VAL A 79 5.16 12.85 -0.01
C VAL A 79 5.53 14.31 0.31
N TYR A 80 5.72 15.11 -0.74
CA TYR A 80 6.13 16.51 -0.61
C TYR A 80 4.95 17.42 -0.25
N GLY A 81 5.20 18.31 0.71
CA GLY A 81 4.42 19.50 0.94
C GLY A 81 4.80 20.64 -0.01
N GLU A 82 4.26 21.83 0.23
CA GLU A 82 4.51 23.00 -0.61
C GLU A 82 4.76 24.23 0.28
N THR A 83 5.60 25.15 -0.20
CA THR A 83 5.72 26.50 0.37
C THR A 83 5.14 27.48 -0.64
N ILE A 84 4.24 28.34 -0.18
CA ILE A 84 3.51 29.28 -1.04
C ILE A 84 3.93 30.71 -0.68
N SER A 85 4.01 31.58 -1.68
CA SER A 85 4.27 33.01 -1.49
C SER A 85 3.24 33.62 -0.54
N ALA A 86 3.71 34.18 0.57
CA ALA A 86 2.85 34.85 1.51
C ALA A 86 2.39 36.21 0.96
N PRO A 87 1.11 36.58 1.12
CA PRO A 87 0.58 37.88 0.68
C PRO A 87 1.04 39.04 1.57
N SER A 88 1.64 38.77 2.74
CA SER A 88 2.13 39.76 3.70
C SER A 88 3.48 39.33 4.28
N THR A 89 4.28 40.31 4.73
CA THR A 89 5.66 40.11 5.19
C THR A 89 5.78 39.40 6.54
N ASP A 90 4.69 39.39 7.31
CA ASP A 90 4.58 38.81 8.65
C ASP A 90 4.12 37.34 8.64
N ARG A 91 3.92 36.73 7.46
CA ARG A 91 3.36 35.36 7.34
C ARG A 91 4.25 34.44 6.51
N ARG A 92 4.03 33.14 6.71
CA ARG A 92 4.55 32.04 5.88
C ARG A 92 3.40 31.10 5.57
N MET A 93 3.34 30.60 4.34
CA MET A 93 2.31 29.66 3.91
C MET A 93 2.97 28.32 3.59
N LEU A 94 2.50 27.27 4.26
CA LEU A 94 3.00 25.90 4.13
C LEU A 94 1.81 24.97 3.94
N VAL A 95 1.97 24.01 3.05
CA VAL A 95 1.07 22.87 2.88
C VAL A 95 1.83 21.62 3.30
N ILE A 96 1.26 20.84 4.20
CA ILE A 96 1.76 19.52 4.58
C ILE A 96 0.74 18.46 4.17
N LYS A 97 1.21 17.25 3.89
CA LYS A 97 0.38 16.10 3.57
C LYS A 97 0.49 15.07 4.68
N GLN A 98 -0.66 14.60 5.16
CA GLN A 98 -0.75 13.65 6.27
C GLN A 98 -1.67 12.49 5.87
N PRO A 99 -1.45 11.28 6.42
CA PRO A 99 -2.34 10.15 6.17
C PRO A 99 -3.76 10.45 6.68
N ILE A 100 -4.77 10.05 5.92
CA ILE A 100 -6.19 10.27 6.27
C ILE A 100 -6.61 9.46 7.50
N GLY A 101 -6.15 8.22 7.63
CA GLY A 101 -6.50 7.34 8.74
C GLY A 101 -6.78 5.91 8.29
N VAL A 102 -7.73 5.26 8.97
CA VAL A 102 -8.19 3.90 8.63
C VAL A 102 -8.96 3.92 7.30
N VAL A 103 -8.65 2.97 6.42
CA VAL A 103 -9.28 2.82 5.11
C VAL A 103 -9.89 1.42 4.99
N GLY A 104 -11.10 1.33 4.45
CA GLY A 104 -11.72 0.07 4.04
C GLY A 104 -11.67 -0.08 2.52
N THR A 105 -11.26 -1.25 2.04
CA THR A 105 -11.15 -1.57 0.60
C THR A 105 -12.06 -2.74 0.25
N ILE A 106 -12.68 -2.68 -0.94
CA ILE A 106 -13.51 -3.75 -1.50
C ILE A 106 -12.98 -4.01 -2.91
N THR A 107 -12.48 -5.22 -3.16
CA THR A 107 -11.80 -5.56 -4.41
C THR A 107 -12.55 -6.65 -5.20
N PRO A 108 -12.58 -6.59 -6.53
CA PRO A 108 -13.22 -7.61 -7.36
C PRO A 108 -12.37 -8.87 -7.47
N TRP A 109 -12.96 -9.95 -8.00
CA TRP A 109 -12.35 -11.28 -8.09
C TRP A 109 -11.50 -11.53 -9.36
N ASN A 110 -11.60 -10.68 -10.37
CA ASN A 110 -10.95 -10.91 -11.68
C ASN A 110 -9.43 -10.74 -11.64
N PHE A 111 -8.93 -9.94 -10.70
CA PHE A 111 -7.50 -9.76 -10.44
C PHE A 111 -7.25 -9.71 -8.92
N PRO A 112 -7.32 -10.86 -8.23
CA PRO A 112 -7.34 -10.92 -6.78
C PRO A 112 -6.10 -10.32 -6.10
N ALA A 113 -4.91 -10.48 -6.68
CA ALA A 113 -3.67 -9.98 -6.08
C ALA A 113 -3.44 -8.51 -6.43
N SER A 114 -3.55 -8.16 -7.71
CA SER A 114 -3.17 -6.81 -8.15
C SER A 114 -4.19 -5.73 -7.76
N MET A 115 -5.46 -6.07 -7.57
CA MET A 115 -6.48 -5.10 -7.12
C MET A 115 -6.35 -4.74 -5.64
N VAL A 116 -5.81 -5.65 -4.82
CA VAL A 116 -5.53 -5.37 -3.40
C VAL A 116 -4.26 -4.54 -3.24
N ALA A 117 -3.29 -4.73 -4.13
CA ALA A 117 -2.01 -4.02 -4.11
C ALA A 117 -2.08 -2.58 -4.67
N ARG A 118 -3.17 -2.21 -5.35
CA ARG A 118 -3.34 -0.94 -6.08
C ARG A 118 -4.11 0.12 -5.29
#